data_AF-A0A4R8ZCV9-F1
#
_entry.id   AF-A0A4R8ZCV9-F1
#
_cell.length_a   1.000
_cell.length_b   1.000
_cell.length_c   1.000
_cell.angle_alpha   90.00
_cell.angle_beta   90.00
_cell.angle_gamma   90.00
#
_symmetry.space_group_name_H-M   'P 1'
#
loop_
_entity.id
_entity.type
_entity.pdbx_description
1 polymer ?
#
loop_
_entity_poly.entity_id
_entity_poly.type
_entity_poly.pdbx_seq_one_letter_code
_entity_poly.pdbx_strand_id
1 'polypeptide(L)'
;MSDRFLLERQRISEHPMGNGSFSDNASHEARHGGQFEWFWGVPGVFQALAAPLSGQRVPAAPDARDVHEQSLGYWAALHYLLIHRLGWAHPDRGLRWWYDEGKPVEDSTLSLISEVWDRDGNLDAYLGWLLKGRPVFLNPDSPESAAWPADLEPLAPHWERWVREVQATAELTGSTYFQGGWDPLHLTGHSGEGGVPDPASTISVISRSDRRAVFRTNTMDAWHFDLEKQAKNLPDIGHRFWRVDVIVRPVGFLGTYRRSSVTGLWFTGQHRIHAAGN
;
A
#
# COMPACT_ATOMS: atom_id res chain seq x y z
N MET A 1 -1.64 1.16 26.98
CA MET A 1 -2.17 1.45 25.63
C MET A 1 -3.27 0.43 25.37
N SER A 2 -4.43 0.82 24.86
CA SER A 2 -5.46 -0.14 24.44
C SER A 2 -5.02 -0.76 23.13
N ASP A 3 -4.98 -2.09 23.04
CA ASP A 3 -4.65 -2.79 21.79
C ASP A 3 -5.71 -2.41 20.74
N ARG A 4 -5.28 -1.64 19.74
CA ARG A 4 -6.16 -1.18 18.65
C ARG A 4 -6.40 -2.25 17.62
N PHE A 5 -5.54 -3.25 17.55
CA PHE A 5 -5.65 -4.39 16.66
C PHE A 5 -5.38 -5.69 17.41
N LEU A 6 -6.15 -6.73 17.10
CA LEU A 6 -5.84 -8.11 17.41
C LEU A 6 -5.36 -8.76 16.11
N LEU A 7 -4.07 -9.08 16.03
CA LEU A 7 -3.39 -9.52 14.80
C LEU A 7 -2.74 -10.90 14.98
N GLU A 8 -2.90 -11.77 13.99
CA GLU A 8 -2.10 -13.00 13.85
C GLU A 8 -0.93 -12.72 12.89
N ARG A 9 0.31 -13.05 13.32
CA ARG A 9 1.51 -12.81 12.51
C ARG A 9 1.75 -14.02 11.61
N GLN A 10 1.51 -13.89 10.32
CA GLN A 10 1.65 -14.96 9.33
C GLN A 10 3.05 -14.97 8.71
N ARG A 11 3.67 -16.14 8.69
CA ARG A 11 4.86 -16.45 7.88
C ARG A 11 4.50 -17.47 6.81
N ILE A 12 5.10 -17.36 5.63
CA ILE A 12 5.10 -18.42 4.63
C ILE A 12 6.43 -19.18 4.73
N SER A 13 6.35 -20.50 4.87
CA SER A 13 7.50 -21.38 5.13
C SER A 13 7.91 -22.21 3.91
N GLU A 14 7.08 -22.23 2.86
CA GLU A 14 7.30 -23.00 1.63
C GLU A 14 6.89 -22.15 0.43
N HIS A 15 7.50 -22.37 -0.74
CA HIS A 15 6.97 -21.83 -1.99
C HIS A 15 5.53 -22.34 -2.17
N PRO A 16 4.51 -21.47 -2.08
CA PRO A 16 3.12 -21.91 -2.16
C PRO A 16 2.73 -22.37 -3.56
N MET A 17 3.58 -22.14 -4.55
CA MET A 17 3.38 -22.49 -5.96
C MET A 17 4.33 -23.62 -6.35
N GLY A 18 4.04 -24.85 -5.92
CA GLY A 18 4.67 -26.02 -6.52
C GLY A 18 4.11 -26.23 -7.93
N ASN A 19 4.91 -26.09 -8.99
CA ASN A 19 4.63 -26.45 -10.41
C ASN A 19 3.15 -26.38 -10.86
N GLY A 20 2.39 -25.39 -10.40
CA GLY A 20 0.97 -25.24 -10.69
C GLY A 20 0.73 -24.82 -12.13
N SER A 21 -0.42 -25.20 -12.69
CA SER A 21 -0.79 -24.81 -14.06
C SER A 21 -0.99 -23.29 -14.15
N PHE A 22 -0.73 -22.71 -15.33
CA PHE A 22 -0.89 -21.26 -15.58
C PHE A 22 -2.29 -20.70 -15.20
N SER A 23 -3.34 -21.53 -15.26
CA SER A 23 -4.70 -21.15 -14.85
C SER A 23 -4.91 -21.09 -13.34
N ASP A 24 -4.18 -21.90 -12.56
CA ASP A 24 -4.25 -21.85 -11.10
C ASP A 24 -3.65 -20.54 -10.59
N ASN A 25 -2.56 -20.08 -11.23
CA ASN A 25 -1.88 -18.82 -10.92
C ASN A 25 -2.81 -17.61 -11.12
N ALA A 26 -3.48 -17.49 -12.26
CA ALA A 26 -4.37 -16.35 -12.55
C ALA A 26 -5.54 -16.24 -11.54
N SER A 27 -6.08 -17.38 -11.08
CA SER A 27 -7.14 -17.40 -10.07
C SER A 27 -6.66 -17.01 -8.67
N HIS A 28 -5.37 -17.23 -8.39
CA HIS A 28 -4.69 -16.85 -7.15
C HIS A 28 -4.33 -15.37 -7.16
N GLU A 29 -3.77 -14.86 -8.25
CA GLU A 29 -3.38 -13.45 -8.41
C GLU A 29 -4.58 -12.52 -8.20
N ALA A 30 -5.71 -12.85 -8.85
CA ALA A 30 -6.97 -12.13 -8.72
C ALA A 30 -7.49 -11.97 -7.28
N ARG A 31 -7.08 -12.84 -6.34
CA ARG A 31 -7.49 -12.74 -4.93
C ARG A 31 -6.61 -11.81 -4.11
N HIS A 32 -5.39 -11.54 -4.57
CA HIS A 32 -4.36 -10.86 -3.81
C HIS A 32 -4.03 -9.48 -4.38
N GLY A 33 -4.24 -9.25 -5.68
CA GLY A 33 -4.04 -7.97 -6.35
C GLY A 33 -2.75 -7.88 -7.15
N GLY A 34 -2.28 -9.04 -7.61
CA GLY A 34 -1.06 -9.21 -8.39
C GLY A 34 -0.43 -10.58 -8.12
N GLN A 35 0.80 -10.74 -8.61
CA GLN A 35 1.63 -11.94 -8.41
C GLN A 35 1.65 -12.40 -6.95
N PHE A 36 1.26 -13.65 -6.70
CA PHE A 36 1.00 -14.12 -5.34
C PHE A 36 2.18 -13.86 -4.39
N GLU A 37 3.40 -14.13 -4.85
CA GLU A 37 4.65 -13.94 -4.11
C GLU A 37 4.79 -12.52 -3.54
N TRP A 38 4.29 -11.52 -4.27
CA TRP A 38 4.32 -10.11 -3.88
C TRP A 38 3.09 -9.72 -3.08
N PHE A 39 1.90 -10.22 -3.40
CA PHE A 39 0.66 -9.65 -2.88
C PHE A 39 -0.03 -10.49 -1.80
N TRP A 40 0.53 -11.63 -1.38
CA TRP A 40 -0.11 -12.52 -0.39
C TRP A 40 -0.49 -11.82 0.92
N GLY A 41 0.27 -10.81 1.34
CA GLY A 41 0.04 -10.05 2.56
C GLY A 41 -1.05 -8.97 2.47
N VAL A 42 -1.42 -8.58 1.26
CA VAL A 42 -2.30 -7.41 1.01
C VAL A 42 -3.74 -7.63 1.51
N PRO A 43 -4.42 -8.77 1.23
CA PRO A 43 -5.77 -8.99 1.75
C PRO A 43 -5.88 -8.85 3.27
N GLY A 44 -4.92 -9.44 3.99
CA GLY A 44 -4.90 -9.50 5.45
C GLY A 44 -4.84 -8.11 6.10
N VAL A 45 -4.05 -7.19 5.54
CA VAL A 45 -3.94 -5.82 6.10
C VAL A 45 -5.23 -5.02 5.90
N PHE A 46 -5.92 -5.17 4.77
CA PHE A 46 -7.23 -4.54 4.56
C PHE A 46 -8.31 -5.15 5.45
N GLN A 47 -8.29 -6.46 5.64
CA GLN A 47 -9.19 -7.15 6.56
C GLN A 47 -8.95 -6.69 8.00
N ALA A 48 -7.70 -6.54 8.43
CA ALA A 48 -7.35 -5.99 9.74
C ALA A 48 -7.87 -4.57 9.91
N LEU A 49 -7.81 -3.73 8.86
CA LEU A 49 -8.36 -2.38 8.90
C LEU A 49 -9.89 -2.34 8.96
N ALA A 50 -10.56 -3.30 8.34
CA ALA A 50 -12.02 -3.40 8.34
C ALA A 50 -12.56 -4.01 9.64
N ALA A 51 -11.82 -4.93 10.25
CA ALA A 51 -12.20 -5.67 11.45
C ALA A 51 -11.00 -5.77 12.43
N PRO A 52 -10.62 -4.66 13.10
CA PRO A 52 -9.37 -4.56 13.85
C PRO A 52 -9.24 -5.56 14.99
N LEU A 53 -10.34 -6.01 15.59
CA LEU A 53 -10.32 -6.88 16.78
C LEU A 53 -10.65 -8.35 16.45
N SER A 54 -10.54 -8.77 15.18
CA SER A 54 -10.96 -10.12 14.77
C SER A 54 -9.81 -11.11 14.56
N GLY A 55 -8.57 -10.79 14.93
CA GLY A 55 -7.44 -11.72 14.78
C GLY A 55 -7.01 -11.92 13.32
N GLN A 56 -7.12 -10.89 12.49
CA GLN A 56 -6.75 -11.01 11.08
C GLN A 56 -5.26 -11.30 10.92
N ARG A 57 -4.94 -12.10 9.89
CA ARG A 57 -3.57 -12.45 9.56
C ARG A 57 -2.90 -11.30 8.83
N VAL A 58 -1.73 -10.90 9.31
CA VAL A 58 -0.88 -9.90 8.66
C VAL A 58 0.55 -10.45 8.53
N PRO A 59 1.34 -9.99 7.54
CA PRO A 59 2.70 -10.47 7.37
C PRO A 59 3.58 -10.25 8.60
N ALA A 60 4.25 -11.29 9.06
CA ALA A 60 5.32 -11.21 10.05
C ALA A 60 6.59 -10.62 9.45
N ALA A 61 7.41 -9.94 10.27
CA ALA A 61 8.73 -9.48 9.85
C ALA A 61 9.59 -10.64 9.31
N PRO A 62 10.20 -10.50 8.12
CA PRO A 62 11.05 -11.54 7.55
C PRO A 62 12.30 -11.81 8.42
N ASP A 63 12.68 -13.08 8.55
CA ASP A 63 13.93 -13.59 9.11
C ASP A 63 14.86 -14.00 7.95
N ALA A 64 16.17 -14.00 8.18
CA ALA A 64 17.19 -14.42 7.21
C ALA A 64 16.99 -15.86 6.70
N ARG A 65 16.24 -16.71 7.43
CA ARG A 65 15.92 -18.08 7.04
C ARG A 65 14.62 -18.24 6.25
N ASP A 66 13.83 -17.17 6.13
CA ASP A 66 12.56 -17.25 5.41
C ASP A 66 12.79 -17.34 3.90
N VAL A 67 11.81 -17.89 3.19
CA VAL A 67 11.77 -17.88 1.73
C VAL A 67 11.65 -16.43 1.22
N HIS A 68 12.17 -16.16 0.03
CA HIS A 68 12.24 -14.79 -0.51
C HIS A 68 10.87 -14.10 -0.52
N GLU A 69 9.82 -14.85 -0.87
CA GLU A 69 8.43 -14.40 -0.93
C GLU A 69 7.88 -13.87 0.41
N GLN A 70 8.44 -14.32 1.54
CA GLN A 70 8.05 -13.76 2.84
C GLN A 70 8.38 -12.27 2.90
N SER A 71 9.58 -11.91 2.44
CA SER A 71 10.02 -10.51 2.37
C SER A 71 9.15 -9.72 1.39
N LEU A 72 8.88 -10.30 0.21
CA LEU A 72 8.10 -9.64 -0.85
C LEU A 72 6.69 -9.26 -0.35
N GLY A 73 5.93 -10.22 0.17
CA GLY A 73 4.58 -9.92 0.68
C GLY A 73 4.54 -9.04 1.93
N TYR A 74 5.59 -9.07 2.75
CA TYR A 74 5.71 -8.15 3.89
C TYR A 74 5.86 -6.69 3.45
N TRP A 75 6.77 -6.43 2.51
CA TRP A 75 7.05 -5.08 2.03
C TRP A 75 5.97 -4.56 1.08
N ALA A 76 5.49 -5.40 0.18
CA ALA A 76 4.41 -5.03 -0.73
C ALA A 76 3.12 -4.70 0.03
N ALA A 77 2.80 -5.36 1.14
CA ALA A 77 1.65 -5.01 1.96
C ALA A 77 1.76 -3.59 2.57
N LEU A 78 2.94 -3.19 3.06
CA LEU A 78 3.17 -1.79 3.48
C LEU A 78 2.99 -0.85 2.31
N HIS A 79 3.69 -1.15 1.22
CA HIS A 79 3.70 -0.35 -0.01
C HIS A 79 2.28 -0.08 -0.53
N TYR A 80 1.46 -1.12 -0.56
CA TYR A 80 0.07 -1.07 -1.00
C TYR A 80 -0.79 -0.15 -0.14
N LEU A 81 -0.60 -0.15 1.19
CA LEU A 81 -1.32 0.76 2.08
C LEU A 81 -0.92 2.22 1.81
N LEU A 82 0.37 2.50 1.62
CA LEU A 82 0.83 3.86 1.35
C LEU A 82 0.27 4.40 0.02
N ILE A 83 0.33 3.59 -1.02
CA ILE A 83 -0.11 3.98 -2.36
C ILE A 83 -1.63 3.97 -2.47
N HIS A 84 -2.28 2.84 -2.21
CA HIS A 84 -3.70 2.64 -2.55
C HIS A 84 -4.66 2.90 -1.41
N ARG A 85 -4.17 3.16 -0.20
CA ARG A 85 -5.02 3.54 0.92
C ARG A 85 -4.83 5.01 1.30
N LEU A 86 -3.59 5.44 1.49
CA LEU A 86 -3.29 6.84 1.77
C LEU A 86 -3.26 7.71 0.51
N GLY A 87 -3.16 7.11 -0.68
CA GLY A 87 -3.11 7.85 -1.94
C GLY A 87 -1.80 8.62 -2.09
N TRP A 88 -0.67 8.10 -1.58
CA TRP A 88 0.62 8.79 -1.63
C TRP A 88 1.36 8.48 -2.93
N ALA A 89 1.44 9.45 -3.82
CA ALA A 89 2.34 9.39 -4.98
C ALA A 89 3.81 9.50 -4.57
N HIS A 90 4.09 10.19 -3.46
CA HIS A 90 5.41 10.31 -2.84
C HIS A 90 5.41 9.73 -1.41
N PRO A 91 5.49 8.39 -1.26
CA PRO A 91 5.56 7.76 0.06
C PRO A 91 6.75 8.24 0.89
N ASP A 92 7.85 8.68 0.26
CA ASP A 92 9.00 9.26 0.94
C ASP A 92 8.64 10.57 1.67
N ARG A 93 7.82 11.43 1.05
CA ARG A 93 7.34 12.68 1.66
C ARG A 93 6.38 12.39 2.81
N GLY A 94 5.44 11.47 2.58
CA GLY A 94 4.43 11.10 3.56
C GLY A 94 5.04 10.49 4.83
N LEU A 95 6.02 9.59 4.69
CA LEU A 95 6.70 9.00 5.84
C LEU A 95 7.62 10.01 6.54
N ARG A 96 8.34 10.88 5.82
CA ARG A 96 9.14 11.93 6.46
C ARG A 96 8.27 12.87 7.30
N TRP A 97 7.15 13.34 6.74
CA TRP A 97 6.16 14.10 7.49
C TRP A 97 5.67 13.35 8.74
N TRP A 98 5.36 12.06 8.59
CA TRP A 98 4.88 11.26 9.71
C TRP A 98 5.93 11.15 10.84
N TYR A 99 7.21 10.99 10.50
CA TYR A 99 8.32 11.00 11.47
C TYR A 99 8.48 12.37 12.13
N ASP A 100 8.46 13.44 11.33
CA ASP A 100 8.64 14.81 11.81
C ASP A 100 7.51 15.23 12.79
N GLU A 101 6.30 14.72 12.59
CA GLU A 101 5.14 14.92 13.49
C GLU A 101 5.13 13.99 14.71
N GLY A 102 6.16 13.16 14.91
CA GLY A 102 6.25 12.24 16.05
C GLY A 102 5.41 10.97 15.92
N LYS A 103 5.18 10.52 14.69
CA LYS A 103 4.45 9.29 14.32
C LYS A 103 3.01 9.21 14.87
N PRO A 104 2.14 10.21 14.61
CA PRO A 104 0.75 10.18 15.06
C PRO A 104 -0.01 8.95 14.54
N VAL A 105 -0.85 8.35 15.38
CA VAL A 105 -1.57 7.09 15.08
C VAL A 105 -3.09 7.26 15.00
N GLU A 106 -3.66 8.46 15.00
CA GLU A 106 -5.12 8.65 15.01
C GLU A 106 -5.83 8.09 13.77
N ASP A 107 -5.13 8.01 12.64
CA ASP A 107 -5.62 7.33 11.45
C ASP A 107 -5.40 5.83 11.55
N SER A 108 -6.41 5.03 11.19
CA SER A 108 -6.34 3.57 11.31
C SER A 108 -5.25 2.96 10.44
N THR A 109 -4.94 3.55 9.29
CA THR A 109 -3.88 3.07 8.40
C THR A 109 -2.51 3.31 9.03
N LEU A 110 -2.25 4.53 9.50
CA LEU A 110 -1.00 4.84 10.21
C LEU A 110 -0.87 4.06 11.52
N SER A 111 -1.99 3.84 12.22
CA SER A 111 -2.02 2.99 13.40
C SER A 111 -1.63 1.54 13.10
N LEU A 112 -2.14 0.95 12.01
CA LEU A 112 -1.72 -0.40 11.59
C LEU A 112 -0.26 -0.40 11.14
N ILE A 113 0.18 0.66 10.45
CA ILE A 113 1.57 0.78 10.01
C ILE A 113 2.53 0.79 11.21
N SER A 114 2.18 1.56 12.24
CA SER A 114 2.91 1.60 13.50
C SER A 114 2.91 0.24 14.22
N GLU A 115 1.75 -0.42 14.27
CA GLU A 115 1.56 -1.70 14.96
C GLU A 115 2.38 -2.85 14.35
N VAL A 116 2.55 -2.83 13.03
CA VAL A 116 3.24 -3.87 12.27
C VAL A 116 4.67 -3.45 11.95
N TRP A 117 4.88 -2.57 10.98
CA TRP A 117 6.21 -2.33 10.41
C TRP A 117 7.10 -1.45 11.29
N ASP A 118 6.54 -0.45 11.98
CA ASP A 118 7.33 0.37 12.91
C ASP A 118 7.72 -0.43 14.14
N ARG A 119 6.79 -1.18 14.74
CA ARG A 119 7.08 -2.05 15.88
C ARG A 119 8.06 -3.18 15.54
N ASP A 120 7.98 -3.72 14.33
CA ASP A 120 8.95 -4.71 13.85
C ASP A 120 10.37 -4.11 13.70
N GLY A 121 10.54 -2.78 13.79
CA GLY A 121 11.81 -2.09 13.58
C GLY A 121 12.24 -1.98 12.12
N ASN A 122 11.32 -2.27 11.19
CA ASN A 122 11.61 -2.41 9.77
C ASN A 122 11.26 -1.17 8.95
N LEU A 123 10.41 -0.28 9.48
CA LEU A 123 9.97 0.90 8.73
C LEU A 123 11.12 1.84 8.32
N ASP A 124 12.17 1.96 9.15
CA ASP A 124 13.37 2.73 8.82
C ASP A 124 14.07 2.20 7.56
N ALA A 125 14.10 0.87 7.38
CA ALA A 125 14.67 0.27 6.18
C ALA A 125 13.89 0.65 4.92
N TYR A 126 12.56 0.62 5.00
CA TYR A 126 11.68 1.01 3.91
C TYR A 126 11.81 2.49 3.55
N LEU A 127 11.82 3.38 4.55
CA LEU A 127 12.03 4.81 4.31
C LEU A 127 13.44 5.09 3.77
N GLY A 128 14.46 4.39 4.27
CA GLY A 128 15.82 4.48 3.73
C GLY A 128 15.89 4.07 2.26
N TRP A 129 15.17 3.02 1.85
CA TRP A 129 15.03 2.62 0.44
C TRP A 129 14.37 3.73 -0.39
N LEU A 130 13.23 4.26 0.06
CA LEU A 130 12.53 5.36 -0.62
C LEU A 130 13.42 6.59 -0.83
N LEU A 131 14.24 6.95 0.16
CA LEU A 131 15.07 8.16 0.09
C LEU A 131 16.28 8.04 -0.84
N LYS A 132 16.69 6.83 -1.26
CA LYS A 132 17.76 6.65 -2.26
C LYS A 132 17.37 7.22 -3.62
N GLY A 133 16.14 6.93 -4.05
CA GLY A 133 15.67 7.20 -5.40
C GLY A 133 14.51 8.17 -5.51
N ARG A 134 13.76 8.32 -4.41
CA ARG A 134 12.48 9.04 -4.31
C ARG A 134 11.56 8.74 -5.50
N PRO A 135 11.29 7.44 -5.75
CA PRO A 135 10.40 7.04 -6.82
C PRO A 135 9.01 7.68 -6.65
N VAL A 136 8.41 8.07 -7.77
CA VAL A 136 7.08 8.68 -7.83
C VAL A 136 6.09 7.63 -8.35
N PHE A 137 5.05 7.38 -7.58
CA PHE A 137 4.02 6.39 -7.87
C PHE A 137 2.72 7.06 -8.33
N LEU A 138 1.75 6.25 -8.77
CA LEU A 138 0.44 6.72 -9.23
C LEU A 138 0.54 7.73 -10.39
N ASN A 139 1.60 7.61 -11.21
CA ASN A 139 1.75 8.40 -12.42
C ASN A 139 0.70 7.94 -13.45
N PRO A 140 -0.19 8.83 -13.94
CA PRO A 140 -1.17 8.47 -14.95
C PRO A 140 -0.57 7.90 -16.24
N ASP A 141 0.67 8.29 -16.57
CA ASP A 141 1.36 7.85 -17.79
C ASP A 141 2.02 6.48 -17.66
N SER A 142 2.24 5.99 -16.42
CA SER A 142 2.74 4.64 -16.13
C SER A 142 2.18 4.17 -14.78
N PRO A 143 0.90 3.76 -14.72
CA PRO A 143 0.27 3.35 -13.47
C PRO A 143 0.87 2.06 -12.87
N GLU A 144 1.44 1.21 -13.72
CA GLU A 144 2.06 -0.06 -13.35
C GLU A 144 3.48 0.05 -12.78
N SER A 145 4.15 1.21 -12.88
CA SER A 145 5.54 1.35 -12.46
C SER A 145 5.87 2.74 -11.93
N ALA A 146 6.81 2.79 -10.99
CA ALA A 146 7.26 4.07 -10.45
C ALA A 146 8.13 4.83 -11.45
N ALA A 147 7.93 6.14 -11.54
CA ALA A 147 8.83 7.03 -12.26
C ALA A 147 10.04 7.38 -11.37
N TRP A 148 11.22 7.38 -11.98
CA TRP A 148 12.47 7.76 -11.32
C TRP A 148 12.92 9.14 -11.81
N PRO A 149 12.79 10.19 -10.98
CA PRO A 149 13.22 11.53 -11.36
C PRO A 149 14.73 11.56 -11.60
N ALA A 150 15.17 12.19 -12.69
CA ALA A 150 16.59 12.43 -12.94
C ALA A 150 17.16 13.46 -11.96
N ASP A 151 16.36 14.48 -11.64
CA ASP A 151 16.72 15.54 -10.71
C ASP A 151 15.95 15.38 -9.39
N LEU A 152 16.70 15.42 -8.31
CA LEU A 152 16.23 15.09 -6.98
C LEU A 152 16.34 16.33 -6.09
N GLU A 153 15.21 16.80 -5.53
CA GLU A 153 15.19 17.92 -4.57
C GLU A 153 16.17 17.65 -3.41
N PRO A 154 16.98 18.60 -2.93
CA PRO A 154 17.84 18.35 -1.78
C PRO A 154 17.04 17.93 -0.55
N LEU A 155 17.53 16.92 0.19
CA LEU A 155 16.94 16.57 1.47
C LEU A 155 17.31 17.61 2.52
N ALA A 156 16.44 17.80 3.53
CA ALA A 156 16.83 18.61 4.68
C ALA A 156 18.05 17.98 5.38
N PRO A 157 18.97 18.77 5.96
CA PRO A 157 20.23 18.24 6.51
C PRO A 157 20.08 17.15 7.56
N HIS A 158 18.98 17.14 8.33
CA HIS A 158 18.74 16.08 9.29
C HIS A 158 18.33 14.76 8.63
N TRP A 159 17.58 14.80 7.52
CA TRP A 159 17.26 13.62 6.71
C TRP A 159 18.49 13.06 5.99
N GLU A 160 19.40 13.92 5.51
CA GLU A 160 20.67 13.46 4.95
C GLU A 160 21.51 12.70 5.98
N ARG A 161 21.57 13.19 7.22
CA ARG A 161 22.25 12.48 8.32
C ARG A 161 21.53 11.18 8.67
N TRP A 162 20.20 11.22 8.80
CA TRP A 162 19.39 10.06 9.12
C TRP A 162 19.58 8.92 8.10
N VAL A 163 19.59 9.23 6.78
CA VAL A 163 19.84 8.23 5.73
C VAL A 163 21.20 7.57 5.90
N ARG A 164 22.25 8.34 6.20
CA ARG A 164 23.60 7.80 6.42
C ARG A 164 23.65 6.89 7.64
N GLU A 165 22.96 7.27 8.73
CA GLU A 165 22.88 6.46 9.95
C GLU A 165 22.16 5.13 9.69
N VAL A 166 21.01 5.16 9.02
CA VAL A 166 20.26 3.94 8.66
C VAL A 166 21.07 3.03 7.75
N GLN A 167 21.78 3.58 6.76
CA GLN A 167 22.65 2.81 5.89
C GLN A 167 23.81 2.17 6.66
N ALA A 168 24.47 2.93 7.55
CA ALA A 168 25.55 2.40 8.37
C ALA A 168 25.05 1.30 9.32
N THR A 169 23.87 1.46 9.93
CA THR A 169 23.25 0.43 10.76
C THR A 169 22.93 -0.84 9.95
N ALA A 170 22.40 -0.68 8.74
CA ALA A 170 22.12 -1.81 7.85
C ALA A 170 23.39 -2.58 7.47
N GLU A 171 24.47 -1.88 7.14
CA GLU A 171 25.77 -2.49 6.83
C GLU A 171 26.34 -3.25 8.04
N LEU A 172 26.30 -2.65 9.23
CA LEU A 172 26.79 -3.27 10.47
C LEU A 172 25.99 -4.52 10.87
N THR A 173 24.68 -4.51 10.62
CA THR A 173 23.78 -5.63 10.96
C THR A 173 23.73 -6.70 9.87
N GLY A 174 24.37 -6.48 8.72
CA GLY A 174 24.28 -7.37 7.57
C GLY A 174 22.87 -7.38 6.93
N SER A 175 22.08 -6.33 7.14
CA SER A 175 20.75 -6.21 6.54
C SER A 175 20.84 -6.21 5.02
N THR A 176 20.07 -7.08 4.39
CA THR A 176 20.01 -7.22 2.93
C THR A 176 19.06 -6.23 2.27
N TYR A 177 18.25 -5.49 3.05
CA TYR A 177 17.23 -4.56 2.51
C TYR A 177 17.79 -3.42 1.66
N PHE A 178 19.07 -3.15 1.78
CA PHE A 178 19.77 -2.11 1.01
C PHE A 178 20.72 -2.68 -0.06
N GLN A 179 20.80 -4.01 -0.17
CA GLN A 179 21.68 -4.73 -1.07
C GLN A 179 20.92 -5.17 -2.32
N GLY A 180 21.59 -5.14 -3.48
CA GLY A 180 21.01 -5.58 -4.75
C GLY A 180 20.53 -4.44 -5.63
N GLY A 181 21.26 -4.20 -6.73
CA GLY A 181 20.83 -3.32 -7.82
C GLY A 181 20.43 -1.90 -7.42
N TRP A 182 19.60 -1.29 -8.27
CA TRP A 182 19.06 0.06 -8.08
C TRP A 182 17.70 0.08 -7.35
N ASP A 183 17.00 -1.06 -7.30
CA ASP A 183 15.74 -1.25 -6.58
C ASP A 183 15.82 -2.50 -5.66
N PRO A 184 16.44 -2.40 -4.48
CA PRO A 184 16.75 -3.55 -3.63
C PRO A 184 15.53 -4.20 -2.96
N LEU A 185 14.45 -3.44 -2.75
CA LEU A 185 13.16 -4.01 -2.34
C LEU A 185 12.31 -4.47 -3.54
N HIS A 186 12.74 -4.12 -4.76
CA HIS A 186 12.10 -4.44 -6.04
C HIS A 186 10.62 -4.01 -6.14
N LEU A 187 10.17 -3.05 -5.33
CA LEU A 187 8.76 -2.67 -5.26
C LEU A 187 8.32 -1.74 -6.39
N THR A 188 9.26 -1.15 -7.15
CA THR A 188 8.89 -0.11 -8.14
C THR A 188 8.05 -0.61 -9.30
N GLY A 189 8.12 -1.90 -9.63
CA GLY A 189 7.23 -2.55 -10.60
C GLY A 189 6.02 -3.27 -9.99
N HIS A 190 5.87 -3.24 -8.66
CA HIS A 190 4.84 -3.99 -7.93
C HIS A 190 3.86 -3.05 -7.23
N SER A 191 3.29 -2.12 -8.02
CA SER A 191 2.23 -1.22 -7.54
C SER A 191 0.89 -1.93 -7.35
N GLY A 192 0.66 -3.08 -7.99
CA GLY A 192 -0.63 -3.79 -7.96
C GLY A 192 -1.63 -3.32 -9.03
N GLU A 193 -1.22 -2.42 -9.92
CA GLU A 193 -2.04 -1.93 -11.04
C GLU A 193 -1.77 -2.66 -12.37
N GLY A 194 -0.73 -3.49 -12.44
CA GLY A 194 -0.41 -4.29 -13.64
C GLY A 194 -1.33 -5.49 -13.89
N GLY A 195 -2.39 -5.65 -13.09
CA GLY A 195 -3.33 -6.77 -13.16
C GLY A 195 -4.39 -6.63 -14.26
N VAL A 196 -5.30 -7.60 -14.34
CA VAL A 196 -6.40 -7.62 -15.31
C VAL A 196 -7.64 -6.90 -14.76
N PRO A 197 -8.14 -5.82 -15.40
CA PRO A 197 -9.36 -5.15 -14.99
C PRO A 197 -10.59 -6.07 -14.94
N ASP A 198 -11.50 -5.87 -13.99
CA ASP A 198 -12.76 -6.61 -13.90
C ASP A 198 -13.83 -6.00 -14.81
N PRO A 199 -14.24 -6.70 -15.89
CA PRO A 199 -15.33 -6.23 -16.74
C PRO A 199 -16.69 -6.18 -16.01
N ALA A 200 -16.83 -6.86 -14.87
CA ALA A 200 -18.03 -6.87 -14.04
C ALA A 200 -17.94 -5.88 -12.86
N SER A 201 -16.90 -5.04 -12.79
CA SER A 201 -16.82 -3.97 -11.79
C SER A 201 -17.99 -2.99 -11.97
N THR A 202 -18.55 -2.52 -10.86
CA THR A 202 -19.70 -1.59 -10.88
C THR A 202 -19.57 -0.54 -9.79
N ILE A 203 -20.15 0.64 -10.04
CA ILE A 203 -20.38 1.66 -9.02
C ILE A 203 -21.85 2.02 -8.98
N SER A 204 -22.43 2.10 -7.78
CA SER A 204 -23.84 2.41 -7.57
C SER A 204 -24.01 3.53 -6.56
N VAL A 205 -24.80 4.55 -6.89
CA VAL A 205 -25.15 5.63 -5.97
C VAL A 205 -26.14 5.11 -4.93
N ILE A 206 -25.78 5.20 -3.65
CA ILE A 206 -26.64 4.81 -2.53
C ILE A 206 -27.46 5.99 -2.03
N SER A 207 -26.84 7.17 -1.94
CA SER A 207 -27.50 8.40 -1.49
C SER A 207 -26.87 9.62 -2.13
N ARG A 208 -27.67 10.40 -2.88
CA ARG A 208 -27.21 11.67 -3.48
C ARG A 208 -27.03 12.77 -2.43
N SER A 209 -27.93 12.85 -1.45
CA SER A 209 -27.86 13.87 -0.38
C SER A 209 -26.60 13.68 0.46
N ASP A 210 -26.26 12.43 0.79
CA ASP A 210 -25.09 12.11 1.61
C ASP A 210 -23.82 11.94 0.77
N ARG A 211 -23.96 12.00 -0.55
CA ARG A 211 -22.90 11.79 -1.55
C ARG A 211 -22.21 10.44 -1.34
N ARG A 212 -23.00 9.39 -1.16
CA ARG A 212 -22.52 8.01 -0.94
C ARG A 212 -22.73 7.14 -2.18
N ALA A 213 -21.68 6.43 -2.56
CA ALA A 213 -21.72 5.38 -3.56
C ALA A 213 -21.03 4.12 -3.03
N VAL A 214 -21.25 2.98 -3.68
CA VAL A 214 -20.55 1.73 -3.42
C VAL A 214 -19.94 1.26 -4.73
N PHE A 215 -18.64 0.99 -4.72
CA PHE A 215 -17.91 0.34 -5.79
C PHE A 215 -17.70 -1.14 -5.43
N ARG A 216 -17.93 -2.03 -6.40
CA ARG A 216 -17.79 -3.48 -6.24
C ARG A 216 -16.98 -4.06 -7.39
N THR A 217 -16.03 -4.92 -7.08
CA THR A 217 -15.28 -5.72 -8.06
C THR A 217 -15.06 -7.15 -7.53
N ASN A 218 -14.87 -8.10 -8.43
CA ASN A 218 -14.69 -9.51 -8.11
C ASN A 218 -13.23 -9.91 -7.88
N THR A 219 -12.29 -8.98 -8.12
CA THR A 219 -10.84 -9.20 -8.08
C THR A 219 -10.13 -8.05 -7.38
N MET A 220 -9.01 -8.35 -6.74
CA MET A 220 -8.05 -7.34 -6.27
C MET A 220 -7.15 -6.84 -7.40
N ASP A 221 -7.07 -7.54 -8.54
CA ASP A 221 -6.24 -7.07 -9.65
C ASP A 221 -6.79 -5.78 -10.23
N ALA A 222 -5.94 -4.75 -10.38
CA ALA A 222 -6.31 -3.48 -10.99
C ALA A 222 -7.60 -2.83 -10.39
N TRP A 223 -7.95 -3.15 -9.14
CA TRP A 223 -9.21 -2.67 -8.54
C TRP A 223 -9.24 -1.15 -8.44
N HIS A 224 -8.08 -0.52 -8.24
CA HIS A 224 -7.96 0.92 -8.08
C HIS A 224 -8.07 1.63 -9.44
N PHE A 225 -7.47 1.08 -10.50
CA PHE A 225 -7.79 1.46 -11.88
C PHE A 225 -9.30 1.34 -12.19
N ASP A 226 -9.93 0.22 -11.84
CA ASP A 226 -11.38 0.02 -12.06
C ASP A 226 -12.23 1.03 -11.28
N LEU A 227 -11.84 1.37 -10.05
CA LEU A 227 -12.50 2.42 -9.27
C LEU A 227 -12.46 3.75 -10.01
N GLU A 228 -11.28 4.18 -10.48
CA GLU A 228 -11.13 5.45 -11.22
C GLU A 228 -11.96 5.44 -12.51
N LYS A 229 -11.97 4.31 -13.24
CA LYS A 229 -12.77 4.14 -14.45
C LYS A 229 -14.26 4.24 -14.15
N GLN A 230 -14.76 3.50 -13.17
CA GLN A 230 -16.18 3.47 -12.83
C GLN A 230 -16.65 4.80 -12.22
N ALA A 231 -15.81 5.48 -11.45
CA ALA A 231 -16.16 6.74 -10.82
C ALA A 231 -16.48 7.87 -11.82
N LYS A 232 -16.01 7.77 -13.08
CA LYS A 232 -16.41 8.68 -14.16
C LYS A 232 -17.91 8.62 -14.49
N ASN A 233 -18.59 7.54 -14.09
CA ASN A 233 -20.04 7.37 -14.26
C ASN A 233 -20.85 7.97 -13.10
N LEU A 234 -20.19 8.49 -12.05
CA LEU A 234 -20.90 9.14 -10.95
C LEU A 234 -21.48 10.48 -11.42
N PRO A 235 -22.69 10.85 -10.94
CA PRO A 235 -23.25 12.16 -11.24
C PRO A 235 -22.32 13.28 -10.76
N ASP A 236 -22.22 14.34 -11.57
CA ASP A 236 -21.58 15.58 -11.16
C ASP A 236 -22.35 16.21 -9.99
N ILE A 237 -21.63 16.57 -8.94
CA ILE A 237 -22.14 17.20 -7.72
C ILE A 237 -21.39 18.51 -7.41
N GLY A 238 -20.75 19.11 -8.43
CA GLY A 238 -19.97 20.34 -8.34
C GLY A 238 -18.66 20.14 -7.56
N HIS A 239 -18.27 21.12 -6.74
CA HIS A 239 -17.01 21.10 -5.96
C HIS A 239 -17.01 20.13 -4.76
N ARG A 240 -17.98 19.21 -4.69
CA ARG A 240 -18.10 18.22 -3.63
C ARG A 240 -17.55 16.88 -4.11
N PHE A 241 -17.15 16.03 -3.17
CA PHE A 241 -16.67 14.68 -3.48
C PHE A 241 -17.69 13.62 -3.08
N TRP A 242 -17.70 12.52 -3.82
CA TRP A 242 -18.35 11.28 -3.43
C TRP A 242 -17.53 10.55 -2.37
N ARG A 243 -18.23 9.93 -1.42
CA ARG A 243 -17.69 8.92 -0.50
C ARG A 243 -18.07 7.55 -1.07
N VAL A 244 -17.06 6.79 -1.48
CA VAL A 244 -17.25 5.52 -2.19
C VAL A 244 -16.80 4.39 -1.29
N ASP A 245 -17.72 3.56 -0.84
CA ASP A 245 -17.39 2.33 -0.13
C ASP A 245 -16.85 1.32 -1.16
N VAL A 246 -15.61 0.90 -1.00
CA VAL A 246 -14.93 -0.03 -1.91
C VAL A 246 -15.03 -1.44 -1.34
N ILE A 247 -15.63 -2.35 -2.11
CA ILE A 247 -15.80 -3.75 -1.73
C ILE A 247 -15.19 -4.63 -2.81
N VAL A 248 -14.18 -5.41 -2.44
CA VAL A 248 -13.53 -6.37 -3.33
C VAL A 248 -13.91 -7.78 -2.87
N ARG A 249 -14.59 -8.56 -3.72
CA ARG A 249 -15.22 -9.84 -3.34
C ARG A 249 -14.30 -10.79 -2.54
N PRO A 250 -13.03 -11.05 -2.92
CA PRO A 250 -12.17 -11.96 -2.17
C PRO A 250 -11.69 -11.41 -0.81
N VAL A 251 -11.71 -10.09 -0.59
CA VAL A 251 -11.12 -9.46 0.60
C VAL A 251 -12.19 -8.91 1.55
N GLY A 252 -13.24 -8.31 0.99
CA GLY A 252 -14.31 -7.64 1.72
C GLY A 252 -14.28 -6.12 1.54
N PHE A 253 -14.64 -5.40 2.59
CA PHE A 253 -14.64 -3.94 2.60
C PHE A 253 -13.20 -3.41 2.72
N LEU A 254 -12.73 -2.70 1.69
CA LEU A 254 -11.42 -2.09 1.76
C LEU A 254 -11.48 -0.77 2.52
N GLY A 255 -12.51 0.05 2.33
CA GLY A 255 -12.64 1.33 3.01
C GLY A 255 -13.61 2.28 2.32
N THR A 256 -13.80 3.46 2.92
CA THR A 256 -14.56 4.54 2.29
C THR A 256 -13.59 5.55 1.67
N TYR A 257 -13.54 5.53 0.35
CA TYR A 257 -12.64 6.33 -0.45
C TYR A 257 -13.28 7.65 -0.87
N ARG A 258 -12.44 8.65 -1.11
CA ARG A 258 -12.81 9.88 -1.82
C ARG A 258 -11.69 10.33 -2.73
N ARG A 259 -12.06 11.00 -3.81
CA ARG A 259 -11.11 11.64 -4.72
C ARG A 259 -10.73 13.02 -4.20
N SER A 260 -9.44 13.26 -4.07
CA SER A 260 -8.89 14.58 -3.71
C SER A 260 -9.10 15.55 -4.87
N SER A 261 -9.66 16.74 -4.59
CA SER A 261 -9.79 17.80 -5.61
C SER A 261 -8.45 18.49 -5.92
N VAL A 262 -7.42 18.26 -5.08
CA VAL A 262 -6.10 18.87 -5.23
C VAL A 262 -5.17 17.98 -6.07
N THR A 263 -5.12 16.70 -5.73
CA THR A 263 -4.18 15.74 -6.34
C THR A 263 -4.85 14.86 -7.40
N GLY A 264 -6.19 14.79 -7.42
CA GLY A 264 -6.93 13.89 -8.29
C GLY A 264 -6.89 12.42 -7.89
N LEU A 265 -6.19 12.06 -6.81
CA LEU A 265 -5.99 10.69 -6.35
C LEU A 265 -7.08 10.24 -5.36
N TRP A 266 -7.30 8.92 -5.29
CA TRP A 266 -8.20 8.30 -4.32
C TRP A 266 -7.49 7.97 -3.02
N PHE A 267 -8.17 8.21 -1.90
CA PHE A 267 -7.62 7.91 -0.57
C PHE A 267 -8.74 7.71 0.47
N THR A 268 -8.38 7.11 1.60
CA THR A 268 -9.21 7.04 2.82
C THR A 268 -8.60 7.86 3.97
N GLY A 269 -9.35 8.10 5.04
CA GLY A 269 -8.85 8.82 6.21
C GLY A 269 -8.94 10.33 6.08
N GLN A 270 -8.05 11.09 6.70
CA GLN A 270 -8.09 12.57 6.68
C GLN A 270 -7.31 13.15 5.49
N HIS A 271 -7.80 14.25 4.90
CA HIS A 271 -7.13 14.84 3.72
C HIS A 271 -5.73 15.35 4.03
N ARG A 272 -5.47 15.85 5.25
CA ARG A 272 -4.13 16.26 5.70
C ARG A 272 -3.11 15.13 5.64
N ILE A 273 -3.53 13.88 5.86
CA ILE A 273 -2.64 12.71 5.84
C ILE A 273 -2.33 12.37 4.39
N HIS A 274 -3.34 12.34 3.53
CA HIS A 274 -3.16 12.17 2.09
C HIS A 274 -2.23 13.25 1.50
N ALA A 275 -2.44 14.51 1.86
CA ALA A 275 -1.64 15.64 1.38
C ALA A 275 -0.16 15.55 1.81
N ALA A 276 0.17 14.87 2.92
CA ALA A 276 1.55 14.74 3.36
C ALA A 276 2.44 13.96 2.38
N GLY A 277 1.87 13.04 1.61
CA GLY A 277 2.59 12.24 0.61
C GLY A 277 2.39 12.70 -0.83
N ASN A 278 1.95 13.94 -1.06
CA ASN A 278 1.74 14.51 -2.40
C ASN A 278 2.19 15.98 -2.43
#